data_AF-A0AAV2Z2P5-F1
#
_entry.id   AF-A0AAV2Z2P5-F1
#
_cell.length_a   1.000
_cell.length_b   1.000
_cell.length_c   1.000
_cell.angle_alpha   90.00
_cell.angle_beta   90.00
_cell.angle_gamma   90.00
#
_symmetry.space_group_name_H-M   'P 1'
#
loop_
_entity.id
_entity.type
_entity.pdbx_description
1 polymer ?
#
loop_
_entity_poly.entity_id
_entity_poly.type
_entity_poly.pdbx_seq_one_letter_code
_entity_poly.pdbx_strand_id
1 'polypeptide(L)'
;PYRCKPRRHTPLQSAFLREYTKELEVFLLIRKNISSRWACPALPVRKPGSQDAFRITIDYRPVNCVTVPVAGTMPNLCCYRVSEGSVRFCGV
;
A
#
# COMPACT_ATOMS: atom_id res chain seq x y z
N PRO A 1 -3.18 11.26 -17.90
CA PRO A 1 -2.68 11.31 -16.50
C PRO A 1 -3.86 11.53 -15.55
N TYR A 2 -3.92 10.75 -14.46
CA TYR A 2 -5.01 10.80 -13.49
C TYR A 2 -4.61 11.65 -12.27
N ARG A 3 -5.41 12.65 -11.93
CA ARG A 3 -5.23 13.46 -10.71
C ARG A 3 -6.55 13.47 -9.93
N CYS A 4 -6.55 12.83 -8.76
CA CYS A 4 -7.74 12.78 -7.91
C CYS A 4 -8.13 14.17 -7.39
N LYS A 5 -9.44 14.39 -7.17
CA LYS A 5 -9.95 15.59 -6.51
C LYS A 5 -9.57 15.60 -5.03
N PRO A 6 -9.40 16.79 -4.40
CA PRO A 6 -9.23 16.89 -2.96
C PRO A 6 -10.37 16.20 -2.21
N ARG A 7 -10.05 15.56 -1.07
CA ARG A 7 -11.04 14.89 -0.23
C ARG A 7 -11.13 15.52 1.14
N ARG A 8 -12.33 15.43 1.70
CA ARG A 8 -12.59 15.79 3.10
C ARG A 8 -12.31 14.56 3.96
N HIS A 9 -11.51 14.77 4.99
CA HIS A 9 -11.20 13.77 6.01
C HIS A 9 -11.76 14.25 7.35
N THR A 10 -12.06 13.32 8.25
CA THR A 10 -12.40 13.70 9.63
C THR A 10 -11.18 14.31 10.32
N PRO A 11 -11.36 15.10 11.40
CA PRO A 11 -10.22 15.71 12.11
C PRO A 11 -9.18 14.67 12.56
N LEU A 12 -9.64 13.54 13.10
CA LEU A 12 -8.78 12.44 13.53
C LEU A 12 -7.96 11.84 12.38
N GLN A 13 -8.60 11.60 11.23
CA GLN A 13 -7.91 11.12 10.03
C GLN A 13 -6.90 12.13 9.49
N SER A 14 -7.23 13.41 9.54
CA SER A 14 -6.38 14.49 9.04
C SER A 14 -5.12 14.65 9.90
N ALA A 15 -5.28 14.55 11.23
CA ALA A 15 -4.16 14.55 12.17
C ALA A 15 -3.23 13.35 11.91
N PHE A 16 -3.80 12.14 11.81
CA PHE A 16 -3.05 10.94 11.47
C PHE A 16 -2.27 11.07 10.15
N LEU A 17 -2.94 11.51 9.07
CA LEU A 17 -2.28 11.67 7.77
C LEU A 17 -1.11 12.67 7.85
N ARG A 18 -1.27 13.78 8.57
CA ARG A 18 -0.21 14.78 8.73
C ARG A 18 0.99 14.25 9.51
N GLU A 19 0.77 13.57 10.62
CA GLU A 19 1.85 12.99 11.43
C GLU A 19 2.55 11.86 10.69
N TYR A 20 1.80 10.94 10.11
CA TYR A 20 2.36 9.79 9.40
C TYR A 20 3.15 10.21 8.15
N THR A 21 2.64 11.17 7.36
CA THR A 21 3.40 11.69 6.21
C THR A 21 4.67 12.41 6.64
N LYS A 22 4.67 13.13 7.77
CA LYS A 22 5.88 13.75 8.33
C LYS A 22 6.94 12.69 8.69
N GLU A 23 6.54 11.59 9.33
CA GLU A 23 7.45 10.47 9.60
C GLU A 23 8.05 9.90 8.32
N LEU A 24 7.21 9.65 7.30
CA LEU A 24 7.69 9.14 6.01
C LEU A 24 8.64 10.11 5.29
N GLU A 25 8.43 11.42 5.41
CA GLU A 25 9.36 12.44 4.89
C GLU A 25 10.70 12.37 5.63
N VAL A 26 10.70 12.20 6.96
CA VAL A 26 11.92 12.05 7.77
C VAL A 26 12.70 10.78 7.38
N PHE A 27 12.01 9.68 7.12
CA PHE A 27 12.62 8.44 6.63
C PHE A 27 12.98 8.45 5.14
N LEU A 28 12.80 9.58 4.43
CA LEU A 28 13.07 9.75 3.00
C LEU A 28 12.30 8.76 2.10
N LEU A 29 11.17 8.22 2.59
CA LEU A 29 10.31 7.31 1.84
C LEU A 29 9.38 8.06 0.88
N ILE A 30 9.05 9.31 1.22
CA ILE A 30 8.25 10.20 0.38
C ILE A 30 8.91 11.57 0.26
N ARG A 31 8.45 12.34 -0.74
CA ARG A 31 8.90 13.71 -1.01
C ARG A 31 7.74 14.57 -1.49
N LYS A 32 7.77 15.86 -1.15
CA LYS A 32 6.77 16.82 -1.64
C LYS A 32 6.87 16.98 -3.15
N ASN A 33 5.76 16.78 -3.84
CA ASN A 33 5.67 16.94 -5.29
C ASN A 33 4.30 17.52 -5.69
N ILE A 34 4.17 18.84 -5.61
CA ILE A 34 2.91 19.56 -5.88
C ILE A 34 2.64 19.66 -7.40
N SER A 35 3.70 19.65 -8.21
CA SER A 35 3.64 19.76 -9.68
C SER A 35 3.34 18.44 -10.38
N SER A 36 3.21 17.34 -9.66
CA SER A 36 2.89 16.03 -10.25
C SER A 36 1.61 16.08 -11.08
N ARG A 37 1.70 15.55 -12.31
CA ARG A 37 0.53 15.33 -13.19
C ARG A 37 -0.33 14.16 -12.72
N TRP A 38 0.21 13.29 -11.86
CA TRP A 38 -0.47 12.12 -11.32
C TRP A 38 -0.70 12.27 -9.82
N ALA A 39 -1.92 11.97 -9.36
CA ALA A 39 -2.22 11.88 -7.94
C ALA A 39 -3.33 10.86 -7.70
N CYS A 40 -3.07 9.90 -6.83
CA CYS A 40 -4.07 8.97 -6.31
C CYS A 40 -4.47 9.38 -4.89
N PRO A 41 -5.72 9.11 -4.49
CA PRO A 41 -6.20 9.57 -3.22
C PRO A 41 -5.68 8.68 -2.08
N ALA A 42 -5.22 9.30 -0.99
CA ALA A 42 -4.88 8.61 0.25
C ALA A 42 -6.15 8.28 1.05
N LEU A 43 -6.20 7.06 1.56
CA LEU A 43 -7.28 6.43 2.29
C LEU A 43 -6.76 5.96 3.65
N PRO A 44 -7.04 6.69 4.74
CA PRO A 44 -6.79 6.19 6.08
C PRO A 44 -7.82 5.08 6.41
N VAL A 45 -7.32 3.88 6.70
CA VAL A 45 -8.11 2.68 7.02
C VAL A 45 -7.85 2.28 8.46
N ARG A 46 -8.89 1.99 9.24
CA ARG A 46 -8.74 1.57 10.63
C ARG A 46 -8.10 0.18 10.72
N LYS A 47 -7.20 -0.01 11.69
CA LYS A 47 -6.69 -1.33 12.04
C LYS A 47 -7.80 -2.12 12.75
N PRO A 48 -7.93 -3.44 12.50
CA PRO A 48 -8.84 -4.28 13.26
C PRO A 48 -8.46 -4.25 14.75
N GLY A 49 -9.46 -4.18 15.63
CA GLY A 49 -9.25 -4.18 17.08
C GLY A 49 -8.81 -2.85 17.70
N SER A 50 -8.70 -1.75 16.93
CA SER A 50 -8.38 -0.42 17.48
C SER A 50 -9.34 0.64 16.93
N GLN A 51 -9.78 1.55 17.80
CA GLN A 51 -10.63 2.67 17.40
C GLN A 51 -9.82 3.82 16.77
N ASP A 52 -8.58 4.02 17.21
CA ASP A 52 -7.81 5.22 16.87
C ASP A 52 -6.55 4.92 16.03
N ALA A 53 -6.22 3.64 15.82
CA ALA A 53 -5.10 3.28 14.96
C ALA A 53 -5.52 3.16 13.50
N PHE A 54 -4.87 3.95 12.63
CA PHE A 54 -5.06 3.93 11.19
C PHE A 54 -3.84 3.34 10.45
N ARG A 55 -4.06 2.93 9.21
CA ARG A 55 -3.05 2.67 8.18
C ARG A 55 -3.33 3.60 7.01
N ILE A 56 -2.29 4.15 6.38
CA ILE A 56 -2.48 4.84 5.11
C ILE A 56 -2.52 3.80 3.99
N THR A 57 -3.49 3.92 3.09
CA THR A 57 -3.57 3.14 1.86
C THR A 57 -3.76 4.11 0.70
N ILE A 58 -3.19 3.85 -0.46
CA ILE A 58 -3.37 4.70 -1.64
C ILE A 58 -4.20 3.92 -2.65
N ASP A 59 -5.27 4.53 -3.16
CA ASP A 59 -6.10 3.90 -4.18
C ASP A 59 -5.41 3.98 -5.55
N TYR A 60 -4.58 2.97 -5.84
CA TYR A 60 -3.85 2.88 -7.10
C TYR A 60 -4.66 2.30 -8.26
N ARG A 61 -5.94 1.92 -8.08
CA ARG A 61 -6.78 1.38 -9.18
C ARG A 61 -6.68 2.17 -10.49
N PRO A 62 -6.82 3.51 -10.53
CA PRO A 62 -6.73 4.26 -11.78
C PRO A 62 -5.33 4.22 -12.43
N VAL A 63 -4.27 4.10 -11.63
CA VAL A 63 -2.90 3.95 -12.14
C VAL A 63 -2.67 2.51 -12.61
N ASN A 64 -3.09 1.52 -11.82
CA ASN A 64 -2.94 0.11 -12.15
C ASN A 64 -3.68 -0.28 -13.44
N CYS A 65 -4.80 0.39 -13.77
CA CYS A 65 -5.52 0.19 -15.02
C CYS A 65 -4.76 0.64 -16.28
N VAL A 66 -3.76 1.52 -16.14
CA VAL A 66 -2.98 2.04 -17.28
C VAL A 66 -1.52 1.59 -17.26
N THR A 67 -1.07 0.94 -16.19
CA THR A 67 0.25 0.30 -16.12
C THR A 67 0.23 -1.08 -16.74
N VAL A 68 1.29 -1.44 -17.47
CA VAL A 68 1.48 -2.81 -17.97
C VAL A 68 1.70 -3.74 -16.78
N PRO A 69 0.85 -4.78 -16.59
CA PRO A 69 1.03 -5.72 -15.49
C PRO A 69 2.27 -6.58 -15.72
N VAL A 70 3.11 -6.70 -14.70
CA VAL A 70 4.23 -7.65 -14.68
C VAL A 70 3.77 -8.86 -13.86
N ALA A 71 3.77 -10.03 -14.48
CA ALA A 71 3.41 -11.27 -13.80
C ALA A 71 4.41 -11.57 -12.68
N GLY A 72 3.90 -11.83 -11.48
CA GLY A 72 4.73 -12.27 -10.36
C GLY A 72 5.28 -13.67 -10.62
N THR A 73 6.53 -13.92 -10.22
CA THR A 73 7.14 -15.25 -10.27
C THR A 73 6.72 -16.15 -9.11
N MET A 74 5.87 -15.64 -8.21
CA MET A 74 5.43 -16.37 -7.03
C MET A 74 4.52 -17.53 -7.44
N PRO A 75 4.89 -18.79 -7.16
CA PRO A 75 4.04 -19.93 -7.46
C PRO A 75 2.77 -19.88 -6.61
N ASN A 76 1.69 -20.45 -7.13
CA ASN A 76 0.50 -20.66 -6.32
C ASN A 76 0.85 -21.55 -5.13
N LEU A 77 0.44 -21.15 -3.92
CA LEU A 77 0.70 -21.90 -2.69
C LEU A 77 0.18 -23.35 -2.77
N CYS A 78 -0.90 -23.56 -3.52
CA CYS A 78 -1.43 -24.88 -3.83
C CYS A 78 -0.43 -25.72 -4.64
N CYS A 79 0.23 -25.14 -5.65
CA CYS A 79 1.29 -25.80 -6.42
C CYS A 79 2.52 -26.11 -5.56
N TYR A 80 2.88 -25.24 -4.61
CA TYR A 80 4.02 -25.47 -3.71
C TYR A 80 3.79 -26.64 -2.74
N ARG A 81 2.57 -26.78 -2.21
CA ARG A 81 2.25 -27.87 -1.28
C ARG A 81 2.28 -29.25 -1.93
N VAL A 82 2.08 -29.35 -3.24
CA VAL A 82 2.17 -30.63 -3.97
C VAL A 82 3.62 -31.14 -4.03
N SER A 83 4.62 -30.24 -4.04
CA SER A 83 6.03 -30.63 -3.97
C SER A 83 6.51 -31.04 -2.56
N GLU A 84 5.80 -30.66 -1.49
CA GLU A 84 6.18 -31.01 -0.11
C GLU A 84 5.74 -32.41 0.33
N GLY A 85 5.00 -33.15 -0.51
CA GLY A 85 4.61 -34.54 -0.24
C GLY A 85 5.74 -35.57 -0.40
N SER A 86 6.96 -35.18 -0.79
CA SER A 86 8.01 -36.17 -1.09
C SER A 86 9.46 -35.75 -0.84
N VAL A 87 9.74 -34.67 -0.10
CA VAL A 87 11.12 -34.24 0.18
C VAL A 87 11.41 -34.27 1.67
N ARG A 88 12.12 -35.32 2.12
CA ARG A 88 12.76 -35.35 3.44
C ARG A 88 13.85 -34.28 3.46
N PHE A 89 13.71 -33.27 4.31
CA PHE A 89 14.81 -32.40 4.67
C PHE A 89 15.76 -33.17 5.62
N CYS A 90 16.91 -33.61 5.10
CA CYS A 90 18.08 -33.91 5.94
C CYS A 90 18.77 -32.59 6.26
N GLY A 91 18.63 -32.13 7.50
CA GLY A 91 19.41 -31.01 8.03
C GLY A 91 20.88 -31.39 8.15
N VAL A 92 21.75 -30.42 7.84
CA VAL A 92 23.15 -30.39 8.27
C VAL A 92 23.23 -29.76 9.65
#